data_AF-D3Q4R8-F1
#
_entry.id   AF-D3Q4R8-F1
#
_cell.length_a   1.000
_cell.length_b   1.000
_cell.length_c   1.000
_cell.angle_alpha   90.00
_cell.angle_beta   90.00
_cell.angle_gamma   90.00
#
_symmetry.space_group_name_H-M   'P 1'
#
loop_
_entity.id
_entity.type
_entity.pdbx_description
1 polymer ?
#
loop_
_entity_poly.entity_id
_entity_poly.type
_entity_poly.pdbx_seq_one_letter_code
_entity_poly.pdbx_strand_id
1 'polypeptide(L)'
;MRTVDRWIISLCCVLMTLHFLAAVTLTPWIDVVTTGWFDTRLDHPPRDATVWFFIGGVALLVVISLARMGIRTTGRLPVQVGVYLLVIGVPLTLFQPVSGGIGVVATGVLALLASRSAATASAAPPGTDAVRRPSSRTS
;
A
#
# COMPACT_ATOMS: atom_id res chain seq x y z
N MET A 1 11.41 1.60 -13.83
CA MET A 1 10.90 1.12 -12.52
C MET A 1 12.06 0.68 -11.66
N ARG A 2 12.22 1.30 -10.49
CA ARG A 2 13.25 0.90 -9.51
C ARG A 2 12.86 -0.44 -8.88
N THR A 3 13.83 -1.17 -8.35
CA THR A 3 13.60 -2.46 -7.67
C THR A 3 12.62 -2.33 -6.50
N VAL A 4 12.68 -1.20 -5.79
CA VAL A 4 11.80 -0.86 -4.66
C VAL A 4 10.34 -0.67 -5.11
N ASP A 5 10.08 -0.02 -6.25
CA ASP A 5 8.71 0.18 -6.76
C ASP A 5 8.02 -1.17 -7.06
N ARG A 6 8.79 -2.12 -7.61
CA ARG A 6 8.28 -3.48 -7.90
C ARG A 6 8.00 -4.24 -6.61
N TRP A 7 8.87 -4.11 -5.61
CA TRP A 7 8.68 -4.71 -4.29
C TRP A 7 7.42 -4.18 -3.59
N ILE A 8 7.19 -2.86 -3.60
CA ILE A 8 5.98 -2.25 -3.03
C ILE A 8 4.72 -2.77 -3.73
N ILE A 9 4.70 -2.80 -5.07
CA ILE A 9 3.54 -3.33 -5.81
C ILE A 9 3.34 -4.82 -5.49
N SER A 10 4.41 -5.60 -5.42
CA SER A 10 4.33 -7.02 -5.10
C SER A 10 3.75 -7.24 -3.70
N LEU A 11 4.21 -6.49 -2.69
CA LEU A 11 3.69 -6.53 -1.32
C LEU A 11 2.20 -6.17 -1.28
N CYS A 12 1.79 -5.10 -1.96
CA CYS A 12 0.38 -4.75 -2.06
C CYS A 12 -0.44 -5.87 -2.72
N CYS A 13 0.06 -6.48 -3.80
CA CYS A 13 -0.62 -7.62 -4.45
C CYS A 13 -0.74 -8.82 -3.51
N VAL A 14 0.31 -9.17 -2.76
CA VAL A 14 0.27 -10.26 -1.77
C VAL A 14 -0.77 -9.95 -0.70
N LEU A 15 -0.73 -8.75 -0.11
CA LEU A 15 -1.71 -8.33 0.90
C LEU A 15 -3.15 -8.37 0.37
N MET A 16 -3.38 -7.89 -0.85
CA MET A 16 -4.68 -7.92 -1.51
C MET A 16 -5.19 -9.35 -1.66
N THR A 17 -4.34 -10.26 -2.14
CA THR A 17 -4.70 -11.68 -2.30
C THR A 17 -5.02 -12.33 -0.96
N LEU A 18 -4.23 -12.06 0.08
CA LEU A 18 -4.48 -12.58 1.43
C LEU A 18 -5.81 -12.07 2.00
N HIS A 19 -6.14 -10.79 1.78
CA HIS A 19 -7.42 -10.21 2.20
C HIS A 19 -8.59 -10.88 1.49
N PHE A 20 -8.54 -11.05 0.17
CA PHE A 20 -9.60 -11.74 -0.56
C PHE A 20 -9.71 -13.22 -0.15
N LEU A 21 -8.59 -13.90 0.04
CA LEU A 21 -8.60 -15.30 0.48
C LEU A 21 -9.26 -15.43 1.84
N ALA A 22 -8.90 -14.59 2.81
CA ALA A 22 -9.54 -14.56 4.13
C ALA A 22 -11.04 -14.25 4.02
N ALA A 23 -11.44 -13.29 3.19
CA ALA A 23 -12.85 -12.96 2.98
C ALA A 23 -13.66 -14.11 2.37
N VAL A 24 -13.05 -15.01 1.60
CA VAL A 24 -13.76 -16.15 1.00
C VAL A 24 -13.79 -17.36 1.94
N THR A 25 -12.81 -17.50 2.84
CA THR A 25 -12.68 -18.69 3.70
C THR A 25 -13.33 -18.56 5.08
N LEU A 26 -13.54 -17.34 5.58
CA LEU A 26 -14.00 -17.13 6.96
C LEU A 26 -15.51 -17.35 7.15
N THR A 27 -16.34 -17.13 6.13
CA THR A 27 -17.80 -17.28 6.24
C THR A 27 -18.42 -17.55 4.87
N PRO A 28 -19.47 -18.40 4.77
CA PRO A 28 -20.24 -18.53 3.55
C PRO A 28 -20.88 -17.19 3.15
N TRP A 29 -20.63 -16.77 1.91
CA TRP A 29 -21.17 -15.49 1.40
C TRP A 29 -22.70 -15.44 1.37
N ILE A 30 -23.35 -16.59 1.26
CA ILE A 30 -24.82 -16.67 1.31
C ILE A 30 -25.36 -16.15 2.65
N ASP A 31 -24.65 -16.40 3.75
CA ASP A 31 -25.05 -15.94 5.08
C ASP A 31 -24.91 -14.42 5.19
N VAL A 32 -23.86 -13.85 4.59
CA VAL A 32 -23.63 -12.39 4.53
C VAL A 32 -24.70 -11.69 3.71
N VAL A 33 -25.07 -12.24 2.55
CA VAL A 33 -26.05 -11.63 1.63
C VAL A 33 -27.46 -11.71 2.19
N THR A 34 -27.83 -12.84 2.80
CA THR A 34 -29.18 -13.06 3.32
C THR A 34 -29.46 -12.27 4.60
N THR A 35 -28.44 -12.03 5.44
CA THR A 35 -28.56 -11.21 6.66
C THR A 35 -28.32 -9.72 6.42
N GLY A 36 -27.81 -9.35 5.24
CA GLY A 36 -27.49 -7.97 4.85
C GLY A 36 -26.08 -7.56 5.29
N TRP A 37 -25.46 -6.61 4.59
CA TRP A 37 -24.02 -6.28 4.75
C TRP A 37 -23.70 -5.50 6.03
N PHE A 38 -24.68 -4.79 6.58
CA PHE A 38 -24.53 -3.90 7.72
C PHE A 38 -25.25 -4.38 8.97
N ASP A 39 -25.67 -5.65 9.03
CA ASP A 39 -26.21 -6.20 10.29
C ASP A 39 -25.11 -6.12 11.36
N THR A 40 -25.31 -5.29 12.37
CA THR A 40 -24.36 -4.95 13.45
C THR A 40 -24.47 -5.90 14.65
N ARG A 41 -24.98 -7.10 14.44
CA ARG A 41 -25.02 -8.15 15.46
C ARG A 41 -23.60 -8.57 15.83
N LEU A 42 -23.12 -8.03 16.95
CA LEU A 42 -21.82 -8.29 17.61
C LEU A 42 -21.53 -9.79 17.86
N ASP A 43 -22.54 -10.62 17.71
CA ASP A 43 -22.57 -12.05 17.95
C ASP A 43 -21.98 -12.91 16.81
N HIS A 44 -21.56 -12.33 15.67
CA HIS A 44 -20.96 -13.08 14.54
C HIS A 44 -19.55 -12.59 14.11
N PRO A 45 -18.50 -12.80 14.94
CA PRO A 45 -17.14 -12.35 14.65
C PRO A 45 -16.54 -12.78 13.29
N PRO A 46 -16.78 -14.01 12.77
CA PRO A 46 -16.25 -14.43 11.46
C PRO A 46 -16.86 -13.65 10.29
N ARG A 47 -18.14 -13.27 10.40
CA ARG A 47 -18.85 -12.50 9.38
C ARG A 47 -18.31 -11.08 9.29
N ASP A 48 -18.16 -10.41 10.43
CA ASP A 48 -17.61 -9.06 10.47
C ASP A 48 -16.18 -9.04 9.92
N ALA A 49 -15.36 -10.03 10.29
CA ALA A 49 -14.04 -10.20 9.70
C ALA A 49 -14.10 -10.37 8.17
N THR A 50 -14.98 -11.22 7.65
CA THR A 50 -15.20 -11.42 6.21
C THR A 50 -15.44 -10.10 5.47
N VAL A 51 -16.34 -9.25 5.99
CA VAL A 51 -16.66 -7.95 5.38
C VAL A 51 -15.45 -7.00 5.43
N TRP A 52 -14.76 -6.91 6.55
CA TRP A 52 -13.57 -6.07 6.69
C TRP A 52 -12.42 -6.52 5.78
N PHE A 53 -12.19 -7.82 5.66
CA PHE A 53 -11.21 -8.39 4.74
C PHE A 53 -11.57 -8.09 3.28
N PHE A 54 -12.84 -8.19 2.91
CA PHE A 54 -13.30 -7.86 1.56
C PHE A 54 -13.08 -6.38 1.22
N ILE A 55 -13.52 -5.48 2.11
CA ILE A 55 -13.33 -4.03 1.94
C ILE A 55 -11.84 -3.68 1.84
N GLY A 56 -11.01 -4.26 2.71
CA GLY A 56 -9.55 -4.09 2.66
C GLY A 56 -8.92 -4.57 1.35
N GLY A 57 -9.35 -5.73 0.84
CA GLY A 57 -8.92 -6.27 -0.45
C GLY A 57 -9.28 -5.37 -1.63
N VAL A 58 -10.52 -4.86 -1.68
CA VAL A 58 -10.96 -3.91 -2.72
C VAL A 58 -10.18 -2.60 -2.65
N ALA A 59 -9.98 -2.06 -1.44
CA ALA A 59 -9.23 -0.83 -1.25
C ALA A 59 -7.77 -0.98 -1.72
N LEU A 60 -7.13 -2.11 -1.40
CA LEU A 60 -5.79 -2.44 -1.89
C LEU A 60 -5.74 -2.56 -3.42
N LEU A 61 -6.75 -3.17 -4.05
CA LEU A 61 -6.84 -3.29 -5.50
C LEU A 61 -6.90 -1.91 -6.19
N VAL A 62 -7.69 -0.98 -5.64
CA VAL A 62 -7.77 0.41 -6.13
C VAL A 62 -6.41 1.10 -6.00
N VAL A 63 -5.74 0.97 -4.85
CA VAL A 63 -4.42 1.56 -4.61
C VAL A 63 -3.36 0.99 -5.56
N ILE A 64 -3.35 -0.33 -5.80
CA ILE A 64 -2.45 -0.97 -6.77
C ILE A 64 -2.69 -0.42 -8.18
N SER A 65 -3.95 -0.25 -8.56
CA SER A 65 -4.34 0.27 -9.87
C SER A 65 -3.85 1.71 -10.05
N LEU A 66 -4.06 2.57 -9.04
CA LEU A 66 -3.56 3.94 -9.03
C LEU A 66 -2.03 4.01 -9.03
N ALA A 67 -1.35 3.14 -8.28
CA ALA A 67 0.10 3.06 -8.26
C ALA A 67 0.66 2.68 -9.65
N ARG A 68 0.08 1.67 -10.30
CA ARG A 68 0.44 1.26 -11.66
C ARG A 68 0.20 2.38 -12.67
N MET A 69 -0.93 3.07 -12.56
CA MET A 69 -1.26 4.19 -13.44
C MET A 69 -0.27 5.36 -13.25
N GLY A 70 0.01 5.75 -12.01
CA GLY A 70 0.95 6.81 -11.69
C GLY A 70 2.37 6.52 -12.18
N ILE A 71 2.85 5.28 -12.02
CA ILE A 71 4.17 4.88 -12.54
C ILE A 71 4.20 4.92 -14.07
N ARG A 72 3.12 4.50 -14.74
CA ARG A 72 3.04 4.55 -16.21
C ARG A 72 3.03 5.98 -16.75
N THR A 73 2.36 6.91 -16.06
CA THR A 73 2.23 8.31 -16.52
C THR A 73 3.41 9.18 -16.14
N THR A 74 3.98 9.01 -14.94
CA THR A 74 5.03 9.90 -14.41
C THR A 74 6.39 9.23 -14.23
N GLY A 75 6.49 7.92 -14.40
CA GLY A 75 7.72 7.14 -14.19
C GLY A 75 8.13 6.96 -12.72
N ARG A 76 7.33 7.43 -11.77
CA ARG A 76 7.59 7.41 -10.32
C ARG A 76 6.34 7.08 -9.51
N LEU A 77 6.54 6.60 -8.28
CA LEU A 77 5.44 6.24 -7.38
C LEU A 77 4.85 7.51 -6.72
N PRO A 78 3.56 7.82 -6.91
CA PRO A 78 2.95 9.02 -6.33
C PRO A 78 2.92 8.94 -4.80
N VAL A 79 3.21 10.05 -4.11
CA VAL A 79 3.08 10.17 -2.65
C VAL A 79 1.66 9.81 -2.18
N GLN A 80 0.65 10.12 -2.99
CA GLN A 80 -0.75 9.80 -2.71
C GLN A 80 -0.99 8.30 -2.44
N VAL A 81 -0.23 7.41 -3.08
CA VAL A 81 -0.35 5.94 -2.87
C VAL A 81 -0.03 5.58 -1.42
N GLY A 82 1.03 6.17 -0.85
CA GLY A 82 1.41 5.96 0.54
C GLY A 82 0.39 6.54 1.52
N VAL A 83 -0.19 7.70 1.19
CA VAL A 83 -1.27 8.31 1.98
C VAL A 83 -2.52 7.42 1.97
N TYR A 84 -2.93 6.91 0.81
CA TYR A 84 -4.08 6.01 0.72
C TYR A 84 -3.88 4.73 1.52
N LEU A 85 -2.69 4.14 1.49
CA LEU A 85 -2.37 2.97 2.31
C LEU A 85 -2.48 3.25 3.81
N LEU A 86 -2.09 4.44 4.28
CA LEU A 86 -2.28 4.82 5.68
C LEU A 86 -3.76 5.03 6.02
N VAL A 87 -4.49 5.75 5.16
CA VAL A 87 -5.93 6.03 5.34
C VAL A 87 -6.75 4.74 5.36
N ILE A 88 -6.33 3.69 4.64
CA ILE A 88 -6.98 2.38 4.64
C ILE A 88 -6.50 1.51 5.80
N GLY A 89 -5.19 1.46 6.04
CA GLY A 89 -4.57 0.58 7.03
C GLY A 89 -4.88 0.97 8.48
N VAL A 90 -5.01 2.27 8.77
CA VAL A 90 -5.30 2.75 10.13
C VAL A 90 -6.70 2.29 10.59
N PRO A 91 -7.80 2.53 9.85
CA PRO A 91 -9.10 1.98 10.19
C PRO A 91 -9.09 0.46 10.32
N LEU A 92 -8.48 -0.27 9.38
CA LEU A 92 -8.39 -1.73 9.45
C LEU A 92 -7.71 -2.20 10.75
N THR A 93 -6.65 -1.52 11.16
CA THR A 93 -5.93 -1.85 12.41
C THR A 93 -6.76 -1.57 13.65
N LEU A 94 -7.52 -0.46 13.65
CA LEU A 94 -8.32 -0.04 14.80
C LEU A 94 -9.61 -0.86 14.96
N PHE A 95 -10.31 -1.14 13.84
CA PHE A 95 -11.60 -1.82 13.87
C PHE A 95 -11.49 -3.34 13.83
N GLN A 96 -10.44 -3.89 13.20
CA GLN A 96 -10.24 -5.34 13.14
C GLN A 96 -8.74 -5.67 13.19
N PRO A 97 -8.11 -5.70 14.37
CA PRO A 97 -6.66 -5.86 14.51
C PRO A 97 -6.11 -7.13 13.84
N VAL A 98 -6.92 -8.19 13.83
CA VAL A 98 -6.60 -9.50 13.24
C VAL A 98 -6.64 -9.47 11.70
N SER A 99 -7.17 -8.40 11.09
CA SER A 99 -7.22 -8.23 9.63
C SER A 99 -5.85 -8.11 8.96
N GLY A 100 -4.79 -7.84 9.73
CA GLY A 100 -3.48 -7.55 9.17
C GLY A 100 -3.34 -6.10 8.69
N GLY A 101 -4.21 -5.19 9.13
CA GLY A 101 -4.12 -3.75 8.87
C GLY A 101 -2.74 -3.15 9.17
N ILE A 102 -2.02 -3.69 10.16
CA ILE A 102 -0.62 -3.31 10.47
C ILE A 102 0.30 -3.50 9.25
N GLY A 103 0.13 -4.58 8.47
CA GLY A 103 0.89 -4.81 7.25
C GLY A 103 0.59 -3.78 6.17
N VAL A 104 -0.66 -3.32 6.09
CA VAL A 104 -1.08 -2.25 5.17
C VAL A 104 -0.47 -0.91 5.59
N VAL A 105 -0.49 -0.59 6.88
CA VAL A 105 0.16 0.61 7.45
C VAL A 105 1.66 0.59 7.18
N ALA A 106 2.35 -0.51 7.48
CA ALA A 106 3.79 -0.65 7.24
C ALA A 106 4.13 -0.45 5.76
N THR A 107 3.34 -1.03 4.85
CA THR A 107 3.51 -0.85 3.40
C THR A 107 3.27 0.61 2.98
N GLY A 108 2.30 1.30 3.58
CA GLY A 108 2.06 2.73 3.36
C GLY A 108 3.23 3.61 3.79
N VAL A 109 3.82 3.33 4.96
CA VAL A 109 5.02 4.03 5.44
C VAL A 109 6.19 3.80 4.48
N LEU A 110 6.44 2.56 4.06
CA LEU A 110 7.49 2.24 3.09
C LEU A 110 7.29 2.96 1.75
N ALA A 111 6.04 3.02 1.26
CA ALA A 111 5.70 3.75 0.04
C ALA A 111 5.99 5.26 0.17
N LEU A 112 5.63 5.87 1.30
CA LEU A 112 5.94 7.28 1.57
C LEU A 112 7.46 7.53 1.62
N LEU A 113 8.22 6.68 2.30
CA LEU A 113 9.67 6.80 2.38
C LEU A 113 10.32 6.69 0.99
N ALA A 114 9.87 5.76 0.16
CA ALA A 114 10.36 5.60 -1.21
C ALA A 114 10.06 6.84 -2.08
N SER A 115 8.86 7.40 -1.99
CA SER A 115 8.48 8.62 -2.71
C SER A 115 9.26 9.85 -2.24
N ARG A 116 9.52 10.00 -0.93
CA ARG A 116 10.31 11.12 -0.38
C ARG A 116 11.76 11.05 -0.81
N SER A 117 12.39 9.89 -0.75
CA SER A 117 13.77 9.69 -1.21
C SER A 117 13.94 10.01 -2.70
N ALA A 118 12.93 9.72 -3.53
CA ALA A 118 12.95 10.08 -4.94
C ALA A 118 12.84 11.60 -5.18
N ALA A 119 12.06 12.32 -4.37
CA ALA A 119 11.93 13.78 -4.47
C ALA A 119 13.22 14.49 -4.07
N THR A 120 13.86 14.06 -2.97
CA THR A 120 15.14 14.63 -2.51
C THR A 120 16.26 14.44 -3.53
N ALA A 121 16.33 13.27 -4.18
CA ALA A 121 17.31 13.01 -5.23
C ALA A 121 17.14 13.91 -6.47
N SER A 122 15.90 14.29 -6.82
CA SER A 122 15.64 15.23 -7.91
C SER A 122 15.87 16.69 -7.54
N ALA A 123 15.86 17.03 -6.25
CA ALA A 123 16.11 18.39 -5.75
C ALA A 123 17.60 18.67 -5.49
N ALA A 124 18.45 17.65 -5.53
CA ALA A 124 19.89 17.82 -5.40
C ALA A 124 20.43 18.67 -6.58
N PRO A 125 21.07 19.82 -6.31
CA PRO A 125 21.51 20.73 -7.38
C PRO A 125 22.58 20.06 -8.26
N PRO A 126 22.50 20.23 -9.59
CA PRO A 126 23.48 19.70 -10.53
C PRO A 126 24.77 20.54 -10.42
N GLY A 127 25.71 20.14 -9.56
CA GLY A 127 26.97 20.89 -9.44
C GLY A 127 28.01 20.38 -8.46
N THR A 128 27.68 19.52 -7.51
CA THR A 128 28.62 19.17 -6.44
C THR A 128 29.74 18.19 -6.87
N ASP A 129 29.58 17.48 -7.98
CA ASP A 129 30.61 16.57 -8.51
C ASP A 129 31.62 17.25 -9.45
N ALA A 130 31.33 18.46 -9.94
CA ALA A 130 32.24 19.17 -10.86
C ALA A 130 33.45 19.81 -10.15
N VAL A 131 33.36 20.01 -8.83
CA VAL A 131 34.41 20.69 -8.03
C VAL A 131 35.51 19.72 -7.56
N ARG A 132 35.31 18.40 -7.68
CA ARG A 132 36.24 17.38 -7.14
C ARG A 132 37.13 16.73 -8.22
N ARG A 133 37.60 17.48 -9.21
CA ARG A 133 38.80 17.07 -9.99
C ARG A 133 40.02 17.85 -9.47
N PRO A 134 40.89 17.25 -8.63
CA PRO A 134 42.19 17.83 -8.39
C PRO A 134 42.97 17.80 -9.71
N SER A 135 43.26 18.99 -10.24
CA SER A 135 44.14 19.20 -11.37
C SER A 135 45.58 18.88 -10.98
N SER A 136 45.98 17.62 -11.02
CA SER A 136 47.39 17.24 -11.02
C SER A 136 47.93 17.37 -12.45
N ARG A 137 48.33 18.59 -12.81
CA ARG A 137 49.09 18.88 -14.04
C ARG A 137 50.27 19.78 -13.68
N THR A 138 51.38 19.15 -13.34
CA THR A 138 52.76 19.68 -13.24
C THR A 138 53.62 18.45 -12.96
N SER A 139 54.69 18.08 -13.66
CA SER A 139 55.44 18.69 -14.76
C SER A 139 56.25 17.58 -15.43
#